data_AF-D3ZU35-F1
#
_entry.id   AF-D3ZU35-F1
#
_cell.length_a   1.000
_cell.length_b   1.000
_cell.length_c   1.000
_cell.angle_alpha   90.00
_cell.angle_beta   90.00
_cell.angle_gamma   90.00
#
_symmetry.space_group_name_H-M   'P 1'
#
loop_
_entity.id
_entity.type
_entity.pdbx_description
1 polymer ?
#
loop_
_entity_poly.entity_id
_entity_poly.type
_entity_poly.pdbx_seq_one_letter_code
_entity_poly.pdbx_strand_id
1 'polypeptide(L)'
;MVSTYRVAVLGARGVGKSAIVRQFLYNEFSEVCVPTTARRLYLPAVVMNGHVHDLQILDFPPISAFPVNTLQEWADACCRGLRSVHAYILVYDICCFDSFEYVKTIRQQILETRGGCTWIRAHAGAEPSGCETGSAPKFLPQPAG
;
A
#
# COMPACT_ATOMS: atom_id res chain seq x y z
N MET A 1 -1.49 -20.06 14.45
CA MET A 1 -2.40 -19.41 13.49
C MET A 1 -1.54 -18.51 12.64
N VAL A 2 -1.55 -18.64 11.31
CA VAL A 2 -0.78 -17.75 10.42
C VAL A 2 -1.54 -16.41 10.37
N SER A 3 -0.85 -15.30 10.65
CA SER A 3 -1.45 -13.97 10.56
C SER A 3 -1.41 -13.50 9.11
N THR A 4 -2.51 -12.91 8.62
CA THR A 4 -2.56 -12.34 7.28
C THR A 4 -2.48 -10.82 7.34
N TYR A 5 -1.52 -10.21 6.64
CA TYR A 5 -1.41 -8.75 6.52
C TYR A 5 -1.81 -8.25 5.13
N ARG A 6 -2.74 -7.30 5.08
CA ARG A 6 -3.25 -6.72 3.84
C ARG A 6 -2.60 -5.36 3.62
N VAL A 7 -1.95 -5.15 2.48
CA VAL A 7 -1.22 -3.92 2.15
C VAL A 7 -1.72 -3.40 0.81
N ALA A 8 -2.09 -2.12 0.75
CA ALA A 8 -2.43 -1.45 -0.51
C ALA A 8 -1.26 -0.62 -1.02
N VAL A 9 -1.00 -0.67 -2.32
CA VAL A 9 -0.03 0.17 -3.01
C VAL A 9 -0.77 1.21 -3.85
N LEU A 10 -0.55 2.50 -3.55
CA LEU A 10 -1.23 3.64 -4.15
C LEU A 10 -0.23 4.66 -4.68
N GLY A 11 -0.67 5.48 -5.64
CA GLY A 11 0.17 6.45 -6.33
C GLY A 11 -0.31 6.75 -7.74
N ALA A 12 0.19 7.84 -8.31
CA ALA A 12 -0.21 8.30 -9.65
C ALA A 12 0.15 7.27 -10.75
N ARG A 13 -0.30 7.50 -11.99
CA ARG A 13 0.07 6.66 -13.13
C ARG A 13 1.58 6.74 -13.37
N GLY A 14 2.22 5.63 -13.73
CA GLY A 14 3.63 5.63 -14.17
C GLY A 14 4.69 5.69 -13.06
N VAL A 15 4.32 5.95 -11.80
CA VAL A 15 5.29 6.10 -10.68
C VAL A 15 6.01 4.81 -10.25
N GLY A 16 5.80 3.68 -10.93
CA GLY A 16 6.49 2.42 -10.62
C GLY A 16 5.86 1.50 -9.56
N LYS A 17 4.59 1.71 -9.16
CA LYS A 17 3.87 0.84 -8.19
C LYS A 17 4.00 -0.65 -8.49
N SER A 18 3.60 -1.05 -9.70
CA SER A 18 3.64 -2.46 -10.12
C SER A 18 5.06 -2.97 -10.27
N ALA A 19 6.01 -2.11 -10.66
CA ALA A 19 7.42 -2.48 -10.75
C ALA A 19 8.01 -2.81 -9.37
N ILE A 20 7.70 -1.99 -8.34
CA ILE A 20 8.10 -2.25 -6.95
C ILE A 20 7.52 -3.58 -6.45
N VAL A 21 6.23 -3.84 -6.70
CA VAL A 21 5.57 -5.08 -6.28
C VAL A 21 6.20 -6.30 -6.97
N ARG A 22 6.45 -6.23 -8.29
CA ARG A 22 7.08 -7.34 -9.03
C ARG A 22 8.53 -7.57 -8.61
N GLN A 23 9.29 -6.49 -8.40
CA GLN A 23 10.65 -6.59 -7.90
C GLN A 23 10.69 -7.25 -6.52
N PHE A 24 9.75 -6.90 -5.63
CA PHE A 24 9.64 -7.51 -4.31
C PHE A 24 9.28 -9.01 -4.37
N LEU A 25 8.36 -9.40 -5.25
CA LEU A 25 7.85 -10.77 -5.31
C LEU A 25 8.71 -11.73 -6.12
N TYR A 26 9.24 -11.25 -7.24
CA TYR A 26 9.84 -12.08 -8.28
C TYR A 26 11.29 -11.70 -8.59
N ASN A 27 11.81 -10.65 -7.94
CA ASN A 27 13.11 -10.05 -8.29
C ASN A 27 13.19 -9.65 -9.79
N GLU A 28 12.04 -9.25 -10.35
CA GLU A 28 11.89 -8.87 -11.76
C GLU A 28 11.56 -7.38 -11.90
N PHE A 29 12.28 -6.73 -12.83
CA PHE A 29 12.03 -5.37 -13.26
C PHE A 29 11.86 -5.31 -14.78
N SER A 30 10.88 -4.52 -15.24
CA SER A 30 10.63 -4.23 -16.65
C SER A 30 10.70 -2.74 -16.88
N GLU A 31 11.54 -2.31 -17.83
CA GLU A 31 11.62 -0.91 -18.27
C GLU A 31 10.34 -0.46 -18.99
N VAL A 32 9.61 -1.41 -19.60
CA VAL A 32 8.33 -1.13 -20.25
C VAL A 32 7.24 -0.97 -19.20
N CYS A 33 6.66 0.23 -19.13
CA CYS A 33 5.51 0.52 -18.26
C CYS A 33 4.19 0.15 -18.95
N VAL A 34 3.59 -0.97 -18.55
CA VAL A 34 2.22 -1.32 -18.94
C VAL A 34 1.23 -0.71 -17.93
N PRO A 35 0.26 0.13 -18.35
CA PRO A 35 -0.71 0.72 -17.43
C PRO A 35 -1.55 -0.35 -16.70
N THR A 36 -1.57 -0.27 -15.38
CA THR A 36 -2.48 -1.06 -14.55
C THR A 36 -3.90 -0.52 -14.72
N THR A 37 -4.77 -1.29 -15.37
CA THR A 37 -6.17 -0.93 -15.65
C THR A 37 -7.15 -1.46 -14.60
N ALA A 38 -6.75 -2.50 -13.87
CA ALA A 38 -7.54 -3.12 -12.81
C ALA A 38 -6.64 -3.48 -11.63
N ARG A 39 -7.22 -3.53 -10.44
CA ARG A 39 -6.52 -3.92 -9.21
C ARG A 39 -5.98 -5.34 -9.31
N ARG A 40 -4.73 -5.56 -8.95
CA ARG A 40 -4.10 -6.88 -8.86
C ARG A 40 -3.89 -7.27 -7.40
N LEU A 41 -4.14 -8.55 -7.09
CA LEU A 41 -3.92 -9.13 -5.76
C LEU A 41 -2.80 -10.17 -5.85
N TYR A 42 -1.80 -10.03 -5.00
CA TYR A 42 -0.72 -10.99 -4.84
C TYR A 42 -0.77 -11.57 -3.43
N LEU A 43 -0.53 -12.89 -3.31
CA LEU A 43 -0.71 -13.65 -2.07
C LEU A 43 0.59 -14.39 -1.66
N PRO A 44 1.71 -13.69 -1.39
CA PRO A 44 2.92 -14.36 -0.92
C PRO A 44 2.84 -14.71 0.57
N ALA A 45 3.69 -15.64 1.00
CA ALA A 45 4.00 -15.87 2.40
C ALA A 45 5.42 -15.35 2.71
N VAL A 46 5.60 -14.70 3.85
CA VAL A 46 6.89 -14.14 4.28
C VAL A 46 7.25 -14.59 5.68
N VAL A 47 8.55 -14.73 5.97
CA VAL A 47 9.03 -14.98 7.33
C VAL A 47 9.44 -13.65 7.96
N MET A 48 8.75 -13.29 9.04
CA MET A 48 9.02 -12.10 9.84
C MET A 48 9.11 -12.52 11.31
N ASN A 49 10.21 -12.15 11.99
CA ASN A 49 10.48 -12.51 13.38
C ASN A 49 10.40 -14.02 13.65
N GLY A 50 10.88 -14.83 12.70
CA GLY A 50 10.87 -16.31 12.82
C GLY A 50 9.49 -16.96 12.61
N HIS A 51 8.45 -16.18 12.32
CA HIS A 51 7.11 -16.68 12.05
C HIS A 51 6.71 -16.46 10.59
N VAL A 52 5.97 -17.41 10.02
CA VAL A 52 5.37 -17.29 8.69
C VAL A 52 4.10 -16.45 8.79
N HIS A 53 3.99 -15.46 7.91
CA HIS A 53 2.81 -14.61 7.77
C HIS A 53 2.37 -14.61 6.32
N ASP A 54 1.06 -14.63 6.09
CA ASP A 54 0.50 -14.42 4.77
C ASP A 54 0.45 -12.92 4.50
N LEU A 55 0.82 -12.49 3.30
CA LEU A 55 0.58 -11.12 2.84
C LEU A 55 -0.47 -11.12 1.73
N GLN A 56 -1.28 -10.06 1.70
CA GLN A 56 -2.11 -9.70 0.57
C GLN A 56 -1.67 -8.34 0.07
N ILE A 57 -0.92 -8.33 -1.03
CA ILE A 57 -0.48 -7.09 -1.67
C ILE A 57 -1.50 -6.72 -2.73
N LEU A 58 -2.13 -5.56 -2.57
CA LEU A 58 -3.14 -5.03 -3.48
C LEU A 58 -2.51 -3.87 -4.26
N ASP A 59 -2.21 -4.11 -5.54
CA ASP A 59 -1.68 -3.10 -6.48
C ASP A 59 -2.86 -2.46 -7.22
N PHE A 60 -3.08 -1.17 -6.95
CA PHE A 60 -4.23 -0.44 -7.48
C PHE A 60 -3.86 0.39 -8.72
N PRO A 61 -4.76 0.52 -9.71
CA PRO A 61 -4.67 1.63 -10.65
C PRO A 61 -4.73 2.98 -9.91
N PRO A 62 -4.35 4.10 -10.56
CA PRO A 62 -4.59 5.42 -9.98
C PRO A 62 -6.07 5.60 -9.65
N ILE A 63 -6.36 6.14 -8.47
CA ILE A 63 -7.71 6.41 -7.97
C ILE A 63 -7.94 7.92 -7.97
N SER A 64 -9.16 8.36 -8.25
CA SER A 64 -9.50 9.79 -8.22
C SER A 64 -9.64 10.32 -6.78
N ALA A 65 -10.12 9.49 -5.87
CA ALA A 65 -10.25 9.79 -4.45
C ALA A 65 -10.29 8.50 -3.63
N PHE A 66 -9.88 8.59 -2.37
CA PHE A 66 -10.06 7.53 -1.40
C PHE A 66 -11.56 7.38 -1.06
N PRO A 67 -12.11 6.15 -1.04
CA PRO A 67 -13.53 5.94 -0.80
C PRO A 67 -13.93 6.33 0.62
N VAL A 68 -14.88 7.26 0.75
CA VAL A 68 -15.34 7.86 2.01
C VAL A 68 -16.17 6.87 2.84
N ASN A 69 -16.85 5.92 2.19
CA ASN A 69 -17.60 4.84 2.83
C ASN A 69 -17.53 3.54 2.03
N THR A 70 -18.05 2.46 2.61
CA THR A 70 -18.09 1.13 1.98
C THR A 70 -18.92 1.12 0.69
N LEU A 71 -19.99 1.91 0.59
CA LEU A 71 -20.81 1.97 -0.62
C LEU A 71 -20.01 2.50 -1.82
N GLN A 72 -19.23 3.56 -1.62
CA GLN A 72 -18.35 4.14 -2.65
C GLN A 72 -17.23 3.17 -3.04
N GLU A 73 -16.65 2.47 -2.06
CA GLU A 73 -15.65 1.42 -2.30
C GLU A 73 -16.20 0.27 -3.15
N TRP A 74 -17.47 -0.09 -2.96
CA TRP A 74 -18.11 -1.17 -3.72
C TRP A 74 -18.57 -0.73 -5.11
N ALA A 75 -19.00 0.52 -5.25
CA ALA A 75 -19.41 1.13 -6.51
C ALA A 75 -18.25 1.24 -7.51
N ASP A 76 -17.04 1.54 -7.03
CA ASP A 76 -15.83 1.53 -7.86
C ASP A 76 -15.09 0.20 -7.75
N ALA A 77 -15.17 -0.60 -8.82
CA ALA A 77 -14.48 -1.88 -8.91
C ALA A 77 -12.96 -1.76 -8.69
N CYS A 78 -12.36 -0.62 -9.03
CA CYS A 78 -10.95 -0.36 -8.81
C CYS A 78 -10.64 -0.22 -7.32
N CYS A 79 -11.55 0.36 -6.52
CA CYS A 79 -11.32 0.68 -5.11
C CYS A 79 -11.68 -0.44 -4.14
N ARG A 80 -12.29 -1.54 -4.58
CA ARG A 80 -12.71 -2.63 -3.69
C ARG A 80 -11.58 -3.10 -2.75
N GLY A 81 -11.91 -3.31 -1.48
CA GLY A 81 -11.00 -3.82 -0.45
C GLY A 81 -9.97 -2.80 0.07
N LEU A 82 -9.89 -1.61 -0.52
CA LEU A 82 -8.95 -0.56 -0.14
C LEU A 82 -9.13 -0.09 1.32
N ARG A 83 -10.35 -0.04 1.85
CA ARG A 83 -10.61 0.39 3.23
C ARG A 83 -10.27 -0.69 4.26
N SER A 84 -10.14 -1.94 3.84
CA SER A 84 -9.96 -3.10 4.72
C SER A 84 -8.50 -3.55 4.85
N VAL A 85 -7.54 -2.73 4.39
CA VAL A 85 -6.10 -3.02 4.49
C VAL A 85 -5.50 -2.57 5.84
N HIS A 86 -4.43 -3.23 6.26
CA HIS A 86 -3.69 -2.90 7.48
C HIS A 86 -2.67 -1.77 7.25
N ALA A 87 -2.08 -1.70 6.06
CA ALA A 87 -1.09 -0.67 5.72
C ALA A 87 -1.27 -0.14 4.30
N TYR A 88 -0.78 1.08 4.07
CA TYR A 88 -0.73 1.72 2.76
C TYR A 88 0.71 2.08 2.40
N ILE A 89 1.12 1.75 1.19
CA ILE A 89 2.38 2.19 0.59
C ILE A 89 2.02 3.25 -0.44
N LEU A 90 2.48 4.49 -0.22
CA LEU A 90 2.27 5.61 -1.13
C LEU A 90 3.52 5.82 -1.98
N VAL A 91 3.38 5.72 -3.29
CA VAL A 91 4.49 5.79 -4.25
C VAL A 91 4.34 7.03 -5.12
N TYR A 92 5.41 7.79 -5.24
CA TYR A 92 5.51 8.94 -6.13
C TYR A 92 6.85 8.91 -6.88
N ASP A 93 6.93 9.64 -7.99
CA ASP A 93 8.15 9.83 -8.75
C ASP A 93 8.82 11.14 -8.29
N ILE A 94 10.10 11.05 -7.91
CA ILE A 94 10.89 12.20 -7.43
C ILE A 94 11.06 13.28 -8.52
N CYS A 95 10.97 12.88 -9.80
CA CYS A 95 11.06 13.77 -10.94
C CYS A 95 9.70 14.39 -11.32
N CYS A 96 8.60 14.02 -10.65
CA CYS A 96 7.25 14.48 -10.98
C CYS A 96 6.55 15.05 -9.74
N PHE A 97 6.56 16.38 -9.62
CA PHE A 97 5.92 17.09 -8.52
C PHE A 97 4.41 16.78 -8.39
N ASP A 98 3.69 16.67 -9.51
CA ASP A 98 2.25 16.34 -9.50
C ASP A 98 1.98 14.98 -8.86
N SER A 99 2.89 14.01 -9.05
CA SER A 99 2.77 12.70 -8.42
C SER A 99 2.96 12.76 -6.90
N PHE A 100 3.76 13.71 -6.41
CA PHE A 100 3.95 13.98 -4.99
C PHE A 100 2.73 14.66 -4.36
N GLU A 101 2.17 15.67 -5.04
CA GLU A 101 0.91 16.29 -4.60
C GLU A 101 -0.24 15.28 -4.58
N TYR A 102 -0.32 14.41 -5.59
CA TYR A 102 -1.29 13.32 -5.63
C TYR A 102 -1.21 12.44 -4.37
N VAL A 103 -0.03 11.98 -3.97
CA VAL A 103 0.07 11.11 -2.77
C VAL A 103 -0.21 11.86 -1.47
N LYS A 104 0.05 13.17 -1.40
CA LYS A 104 -0.37 14.00 -0.26
C LYS A 104 -1.88 14.06 -0.13
N THR A 105 -2.60 14.30 -1.23
CA THR A 105 -4.06 14.33 -1.25
C THR A 105 -4.63 12.98 -0.79
N ILE A 106 -4.13 11.87 -1.32
CA ILE A 106 -4.57 10.52 -0.91
C ILE A 106 -4.27 10.27 0.56
N ARG A 107 -3.08 10.63 1.06
CA ARG A 107 -2.72 10.50 2.48
C ARG A 107 -3.71 11.26 3.37
N GLN A 108 -4.03 12.49 3.00
CA GLN A 108 -4.96 13.33 3.75
C GLN A 108 -6.35 12.70 3.81
N GLN A 109 -6.87 12.19 2.69
CA GLN A 109 -8.17 11.52 2.65
C GLN A 109 -8.19 10.22 3.48
N ILE A 110 -7.10 9.45 3.49
CA ILE A 110 -6.97 8.26 4.37
C ILE A 110 -7.05 8.67 5.85
N LEU A 111 -6.34 9.74 6.24
CA LEU A 111 -6.33 10.23 7.62
C LEU A 111 -7.70 10.76 8.05
N GLU A 112 -8.40 11.49 7.19
CA GLU A 112 -9.77 11.98 7.47
C GLU A 112 -10.75 10.83 7.64
N THR A 113 -10.63 9.81 6.79
CA THR A 113 -11.55 8.68 6.75
C THR A 113 -11.33 7.68 7.90
N ARG A 114 -10.06 7.48 8.32
CA ARG A 114 -9.70 6.55 9.40
C ARG A 114 -9.52 7.23 10.76
N GLY A 115 -9.25 8.53 10.78
CA GLY A 115 -9.03 9.35 11.98
C GLY A 115 -10.29 10.00 12.54
N GLY A 116 -11.47 9.68 12.01
CA GLY A 116 -12.77 10.17 12.48
C GLY A 116 -13.18 9.54 13.82
N CYS A 117 -12.45 9.86 14.89
CA CYS A 117 -12.83 9.89 16.32
C CYS A 117 -11.56 9.90 17.21
N THR A 118 -10.67 10.90 17.09
CA THR A 118 -9.79 11.43 18.18
C THR A 118 -8.80 12.47 17.63
N TRP A 119 -9.30 13.57 17.08
CA TRP A 119 -8.47 14.76 16.88
C TRP A 119 -9.25 15.99 17.33
N ILE A 120 -9.53 16.08 18.63
CA ILE A 120 -9.44 17.39 19.27
C ILE A 120 -7.97 17.78 19.09
N ARG A 121 -7.78 18.81 18.28
CA ARG A 121 -6.52 19.49 17.96
C ARG A 121 -5.64 19.63 19.20
N ALA A 122 -4.75 18.68 19.44
CA ALA A 122 -3.67 18.85 20.40
C ALA A 122 -2.62 19.76 19.75
N HIS A 123 -2.46 20.95 20.34
CA HIS A 123 -1.42 21.90 20.00
C HIS A 123 -0.02 21.26 20.10
N ALA A 124 0.89 21.84 19.31
CA ALA A 124 2.29 21.47 19.14
C ALA A 124 3.03 21.08 20.44
N GLY A 125 3.79 19.99 20.36
CA GLY A 125 4.88 19.68 21.30
C GLY A 125 4.80 18.32 21.97
N ALA A 126 5.13 17.24 21.26
CA ALA A 126 5.69 16.01 21.84
C ALA A 126 6.20 15.07 20.73
N GLU A 127 7.52 14.87 20.66
CA GLU A 127 8.13 13.77 19.90
C GLU A 127 7.91 12.44 20.63
N PRO A 128 7.52 11.35 19.93
CA PRO A 128 7.67 10.01 20.46
C PRO A 128 8.99 9.40 19.97
N SER A 129 9.81 9.01 20.93
CA SER A 129 11.03 8.23 20.81
C SER A 129 10.75 6.77 20.42
N GLY A 130 11.69 6.17 19.69
CA GLY A 130 11.86 4.72 19.57
C GLY A 130 11.62 4.14 18.17
N CYS A 131 12.62 4.20 17.30
CA CYS A 131 12.70 3.32 16.12
C CYS A 131 13.56 2.10 16.46
N GLU A 132 12.92 0.96 16.75
CA GLU A 132 13.59 -0.34 16.72
C GLU A 132 13.78 -0.76 15.25
N THR A 133 15.02 -1.01 14.87
CA THR A 133 15.38 -1.51 13.54
C THR A 133 14.89 -2.95 13.37
N GLY A 134 13.73 -3.12 12.73
CA GLY A 134 13.21 -4.42 12.31
C GLY A 134 14.09 -5.05 11.25
N SER A 135 14.47 -6.32 11.46
CA SER A 135 15.25 -7.11 10.50
C SER A 135 14.45 -7.39 9.23
N ALA A 136 15.13 -7.38 8.09
CA ALA A 136 14.51 -7.57 6.77
C ALA A 136 13.83 -8.95 6.67
N PRO A 137 12.62 -9.03 6.09
CA PRO A 137 11.91 -10.30 5.92
C PRO A 137 12.70 -11.26 5.02
N LYS A 138 12.75 -12.54 5.41
CA LYS A 138 13.31 -13.62 4.58
C LYS A 138 12.16 -14.35 3.89
N PHE A 139 12.25 -14.55 2.59
CA PHE A 139 11.22 -15.24 1.81
C PHE A 139 11.39 -16.76 1.87
N LEU A 140 10.26 -17.46 1.89
CA LEU A 140 10.22 -18.89 1.62
C LEU A 140 10.31 -19.12 0.10
N PRO A 141 11.17 -20.02 -0.38
CA PRO A 141 11.21 -20.39 -1.79
C PRO A 141 9.87 -20.99 -2.20
N GLN A 142 9.33 -20.57 -3.35
CA GLN A 142 8.13 -21.18 -3.91
C GLN A 142 8.45 -22.55 -4.51
N PRO A 143 7.52 -23.52 -4.48
CA PRO A 143 7.70 -24.79 -5.18
C PRO A 143 7.78 -24.53 -6.68
N ALA A 144 8.84 -25.04 -7.32
CA ALA A 144 8.96 -25.06 -8.77
C ALA A 144 7.83 -25.93 -9.35
N GLY A 145 6.99 -25.33 -10.18
CA GLY A 145 6.05 -26.04 -11.04
C GLY A 145 6.74 -26.57 -12.29
#